data_AF-A0A544YCZ6-F1
#
_entry.id   AF-A0A544YCZ6-F1
#
_cell.length_a   1.000
_cell.length_b   1.000
_cell.length_c   1.000
_cell.angle_alpha   90.00
_cell.angle_beta   90.00
_cell.angle_gamma   90.00
#
_symmetry.space_group_name_H-M   'P 1'
#
loop_
_entity.id
_entity.type
_entity.pdbx_description
1 polymer ?
#
loop_
_entity_poly.entity_id
_entity_poly.type
_entity_poly.pdbx_seq_one_letter_code
_entity_poly.pdbx_strand_id
1 'polypeptide(L)'
;MPFKDWGLEVLTSADVNTYLMQQVIIRCTSTTRPGSPAEGWHIYETDTRRFLVYKSGSWVREGEQELYAVKTSDESYSSTSMHNDAHLVLPVAANRTYWMDLLLMGSGTLSGHNLVARWSVPSGSTMLWASNHPALNDPGVTSTSGNNVNKRVCDAGTEINIRVSVGGGHGTTNAVYTTRARGILKTGSTTGNLQLQWRCGSGTTATVHELSTLRLQAIQG
;
A
#
# COMPACT_ATOMS: atom_id res chain seq x y z
N MET A 1 -0.77 26.14 28.50
CA MET A 1 -1.98 26.97 28.41
C MET A 1 -2.74 26.80 29.71
N PRO A 2 -3.03 27.85 30.49
CA PRO A 2 -3.80 27.70 31.72
C PRO A 2 -5.19 27.16 31.39
N PHE A 3 -5.62 26.14 32.12
CA PHE A 3 -6.94 25.51 31.98
C PHE A 3 -8.00 26.42 32.61
N LYS A 4 -9.07 26.75 31.89
CA LYS A 4 -10.21 27.51 32.40
C LYS A 4 -11.32 26.53 32.79
N ASP A 5 -11.72 26.55 34.06
CA ASP A 5 -12.83 25.73 34.55
C ASP A 5 -14.16 26.43 34.25
N TRP A 6 -15.00 25.77 33.44
CA TRP A 6 -16.26 26.30 32.94
C TRP A 6 -17.41 26.07 33.95
N GLY A 7 -17.35 26.74 35.10
CA GLY A 7 -18.44 26.75 36.08
C GLY A 7 -19.70 27.48 35.57
N LEU A 8 -20.41 28.20 36.46
CA LEU A 8 -21.62 28.98 36.14
C LEU A 8 -21.35 30.28 35.36
N GLU A 9 -20.17 30.44 34.76
CA GLU A 9 -19.77 31.68 34.09
C GLU A 9 -20.39 31.80 32.69
N VAL A 10 -20.85 33.00 32.35
CA VAL A 10 -21.28 33.32 30.98
C VAL A 10 -20.04 33.40 30.10
N LEU A 11 -20.01 32.61 29.03
CA LEU A 11 -18.95 32.64 28.02
C LEU A 11 -18.86 34.05 27.41
N THR A 12 -17.74 34.74 27.62
CA THR A 12 -17.48 36.00 26.93
C THR A 12 -17.05 35.75 25.49
N SER A 13 -17.19 36.76 24.62
CA SER A 13 -16.64 36.69 23.26
C SER A 13 -15.12 36.46 23.24
N ALA A 14 -14.41 36.96 24.26
CA ALA A 14 -12.98 36.71 24.43
C ALA A 14 -12.68 35.25 24.79
N ASP A 15 -13.51 34.62 25.64
CA ASP A 15 -13.37 33.21 26.00
C ASP A 15 -13.62 32.28 24.82
N VAL A 16 -14.64 32.58 24.01
CA VAL A 16 -14.95 31.82 22.79
C VAL A 16 -13.79 31.89 21.81
N ASN A 17 -13.23 33.08 21.56
CA ASN A 17 -12.10 33.25 20.64
C ASN A 17 -10.81 32.61 21.16
N THR A 18 -10.57 32.66 22.47
CA THR A 18 -9.32 32.19 23.07
C THR A 18 -9.31 30.68 23.27
N TYR A 19 -10.41 30.09 23.73
CA TYR A 19 -10.43 28.71 24.19
C TYR A 19 -11.23 27.76 23.29
N LEU A 20 -12.32 28.22 22.67
CA LEU A 20 -13.20 27.36 21.88
C LEU A 20 -12.87 27.39 20.37
N MET A 21 -12.55 28.56 19.80
CA MET A 21 -12.29 28.66 18.36
C MET A 21 -10.97 28.01 17.91
N GLN A 22 -10.03 27.74 18.82
CA GLN A 22 -8.76 27.07 18.49
C GLN A 22 -8.88 25.54 18.43
N GLN A 23 -10.00 24.94 18.87
CA GLN A 23 -10.14 23.49 19.00
C GLN A 23 -11.25 22.84 18.15
N VAL A 24 -11.97 23.60 17.31
CA VAL A 24 -13.11 23.06 16.56
C VAL A 24 -12.67 22.55 15.19
N ILE A 25 -12.90 21.25 14.95
CA ILE A 25 -13.02 20.72 13.60
C ILE A 25 -14.31 21.28 12.99
N ILE A 26 -14.19 22.14 11.98
CA ILE A 26 -15.36 22.78 11.36
C ILE A 26 -16.08 21.76 10.49
N ARG A 27 -17.37 21.55 10.72
CA ARG A 27 -18.21 20.70 9.88
C ARG A 27 -18.73 21.49 8.67
N CYS A 28 -18.49 21.01 7.46
CA CYS A 28 -18.94 21.64 6.22
C CYS A 28 -19.29 20.60 5.14
N THR A 29 -19.63 21.06 3.94
CA THR A 29 -19.67 20.25 2.71
C THR A 29 -18.53 20.67 1.79
N SER A 30 -18.22 19.89 0.76
CA SER A 30 -17.12 20.20 -0.17
C SER A 30 -17.27 21.53 -0.92
N THR A 31 -18.49 22.09 -0.98
CA THR A 31 -18.79 23.39 -1.59
C THR A 31 -18.96 24.53 -0.57
N THR A 32 -18.94 24.25 0.73
CA THR A 32 -19.13 25.25 1.80
C THR A 32 -17.92 25.33 2.72
N ARG A 33 -16.73 25.06 2.18
CA ARG A 33 -15.46 25.21 2.90
C ARG A 33 -15.26 26.68 3.31
N PRO A 34 -14.59 26.97 4.44
CA PRO A 34 -14.24 28.34 4.79
C PRO A 34 -13.48 29.04 3.65
N GLY A 35 -13.90 30.25 3.30
CA GLY A 35 -13.30 31.04 2.20
C GLY A 35 -12.01 31.78 2.58
N SER A 36 -11.68 31.86 3.88
CA SER A 36 -10.45 32.50 4.37
C SER A 36 -9.84 31.71 5.55
N PRO A 37 -9.44 30.46 5.33
CA PRO A 37 -8.85 29.63 6.39
C PRO A 37 -7.39 30.02 6.68
N ALA A 38 -6.96 29.85 7.92
CA ALA A 38 -5.55 29.93 8.30
C ALA A 38 -4.89 28.54 8.22
N GLU A 39 -3.57 28.54 8.08
CA GLU A 39 -2.76 27.31 8.07
C GLU A 39 -3.03 26.46 9.33
N GLY A 40 -3.23 25.15 9.16
CA GLY A 40 -3.48 24.21 10.26
C GLY A 40 -4.94 24.10 10.70
N TRP A 41 -5.88 24.81 10.08
CA TRP A 41 -7.31 24.62 10.34
C TRP A 41 -7.78 23.23 9.93
N HIS A 42 -8.63 22.59 10.74
CA HIS A 42 -9.20 21.28 10.46
C HIS A 42 -10.68 21.37 10.15
N ILE A 43 -11.12 20.62 9.13
CA ILE A 43 -12.53 20.51 8.75
C ILE A 43 -12.94 19.06 8.55
N TYR A 44 -14.22 18.79 8.73
CA TYR A 44 -14.86 17.54 8.31
C TYR A 44 -15.91 17.84 7.23
N GLU A 45 -15.69 17.30 6.03
CA GLU A 45 -16.64 17.32 4.92
C GLU A 45 -17.68 16.22 5.08
N THR A 46 -18.94 16.60 5.25
CA THR A 46 -20.04 15.67 5.52
C THR A 46 -20.53 14.90 4.29
N ASP A 47 -20.44 15.50 3.11
CA ASP A 47 -20.83 14.94 1.82
C ASP A 47 -19.78 13.95 1.28
N THR A 48 -18.49 14.26 1.45
CA THR A 48 -17.39 13.40 1.00
C THR A 48 -16.80 12.51 2.10
N ARG A 49 -17.23 12.72 3.36
CA ARG A 49 -16.74 12.05 4.58
C ARG A 49 -15.22 12.18 4.78
N ARG A 50 -14.66 13.38 4.58
CA ARG A 50 -13.21 13.63 4.64
C ARG A 50 -12.83 14.55 5.80
N PHE A 51 -11.78 14.19 6.54
CA PHE A 51 -11.04 15.14 7.36
C PHE A 51 -9.99 15.84 6.51
N LEU A 52 -10.04 17.16 6.46
CA LEU A 52 -9.08 17.99 5.74
C LEU A 52 -8.40 18.96 6.69
N VAL A 53 -7.13 19.26 6.43
CA VAL A 53 -6.36 20.33 7.05
C VAL A 53 -6.01 21.38 6.00
N TYR A 54 -6.09 22.66 6.32
CA TYR A 54 -5.64 23.72 5.41
C TYR A 54 -4.11 23.81 5.47
N LYS A 55 -3.45 23.51 4.34
CA LYS A 55 -2.00 23.60 4.21
C LYS A 55 -1.56 24.25 2.91
N SER A 56 -0.60 25.16 2.98
CA SER A 56 0.02 25.81 1.82
C SER A 56 -0.98 26.38 0.81
N GLY A 57 -2.08 26.97 1.30
CA GLY A 57 -3.11 27.58 0.45
C GLY A 57 -4.16 26.62 -0.10
N SER A 58 -4.24 25.37 0.39
CA SER A 58 -5.23 24.39 -0.07
C SER A 58 -5.74 23.48 1.05
N TRP A 59 -6.98 23.03 0.92
CA TRP A 59 -7.52 21.98 1.79
C TRP A 59 -6.99 20.62 1.35
N VAL A 60 -6.14 20.01 2.17
CA VAL A 60 -5.55 18.69 1.94
C VAL A 60 -6.10 17.69 2.94
N ARG A 61 -6.18 16.40 2.59
CA ARG A 61 -6.64 15.38 3.55
C ARG A 61 -5.71 15.32 4.76
N GLU A 62 -6.29 15.23 5.95
CA GLU A 62 -5.54 15.01 7.18
C GLU A 62 -5.13 13.54 7.27
N GLY A 63 -3.82 13.31 7.48
CA GLY A 63 -3.19 12.00 7.36
C GLY A 63 -2.62 11.77 5.95
N GLU A 64 -1.35 11.35 5.87
CA GLU A 64 -0.79 10.77 4.66
C GLU A 64 -1.72 9.65 4.20
N GLN A 65 -2.33 9.80 3.02
CA GLN A 65 -3.40 8.90 2.60
C GLN A 65 -2.82 7.50 2.41
N GLU A 66 -3.13 6.64 3.36
CA GLU A 66 -2.86 5.22 3.25
C GLU A 66 -3.87 4.64 2.25
N LEU A 67 -3.34 4.06 1.17
CA LEU A 67 -4.10 3.35 0.17
C LEU A 67 -3.97 1.86 0.47
N TYR A 68 -5.08 1.13 0.42
CA TYR A 68 -5.12 -0.30 0.71
C TYR A 68 -5.94 -1.04 -0.34
N ALA A 69 -5.40 -2.16 -0.81
CA ALA A 69 -6.10 -3.14 -1.61
C ALA A 69 -6.07 -4.47 -0.88
N VAL A 70 -7.22 -5.14 -0.81
CA VAL A 70 -7.38 -6.46 -0.21
C VAL A 70 -7.99 -7.35 -1.27
N LYS A 71 -7.35 -8.48 -1.56
CA LYS A 71 -7.87 -9.44 -2.52
C LYS A 71 -9.19 -10.03 -2.01
N THR A 72 -10.24 -9.98 -2.80
CA THR A 72 -11.60 -10.40 -2.39
C THR A 72 -11.94 -11.83 -2.79
N SER A 73 -11.09 -12.49 -3.57
CA SER A 73 -11.26 -13.87 -4.01
C SER A 73 -9.92 -14.46 -4.43
N ASP A 74 -9.80 -15.79 -4.38
CA ASP A 74 -8.66 -16.52 -4.93
C ASP A 74 -8.54 -16.30 -6.45
N GLU A 75 -7.32 -16.17 -6.94
CA GLU A 75 -7.03 -16.03 -8.37
C GLU A 75 -5.98 -17.05 -8.77
N SER A 76 -6.38 -18.05 -9.56
CA SER A 76 -5.49 -19.08 -10.10
C SER A 76 -5.08 -18.74 -11.54
N TYR A 77 -3.82 -18.96 -11.87
CA TYR A 77 -3.26 -18.69 -13.19
C TYR A 77 -2.25 -19.78 -13.57
N SER A 78 -2.27 -20.18 -14.85
CA SER A 78 -1.51 -21.33 -15.37
C SER A 78 -0.75 -21.03 -16.66
N SER A 79 -0.07 -19.88 -16.71
CA SER A 79 0.71 -19.45 -17.88
C SER A 79 2.04 -18.81 -17.47
N THR A 80 2.99 -18.85 -18.41
CA THR A 80 4.32 -18.22 -18.33
C THR A 80 4.32 -16.77 -18.78
N SER A 81 3.20 -16.22 -19.22
CA SER A 81 3.06 -14.79 -19.53
C SER A 81 2.74 -14.01 -18.25
N MET A 82 3.21 -12.76 -18.16
CA MET A 82 2.88 -11.92 -17.02
C MET A 82 1.39 -11.57 -16.98
N HIS A 83 0.79 -11.82 -15.83
CA HIS A 83 -0.61 -11.60 -15.53
C HIS A 83 -0.78 -10.46 -14.54
N ASN A 84 -1.75 -9.59 -14.77
CA ASN A 84 -2.09 -8.51 -13.86
C ASN A 84 -3.03 -9.04 -12.78
N ASP A 85 -2.65 -8.96 -11.51
CA ASP A 85 -3.56 -9.33 -10.42
C ASP A 85 -4.82 -8.46 -10.44
N ALA A 86 -6.00 -9.08 -10.37
CA ALA A 86 -7.26 -8.37 -10.53
C ALA A 86 -7.60 -7.42 -9.36
N HIS A 87 -7.02 -7.65 -8.17
CA HIS A 87 -7.39 -6.93 -6.96
C HIS A 87 -6.23 -6.17 -6.31
N LEU A 88 -4.99 -6.66 -6.44
CA LEU A 88 -3.80 -6.06 -5.85
C LEU A 88 -3.27 -4.91 -6.73
N VAL A 89 -4.12 -3.88 -6.84
CA VAL A 89 -3.92 -2.69 -7.65
C VAL A 89 -4.29 -1.45 -6.85
N LEU A 90 -3.44 -0.43 -6.87
CA LEU A 90 -3.68 0.84 -6.18
C LEU A 90 -3.39 2.03 -7.09
N PRO A 91 -4.29 3.03 -7.15
CA PRO A 91 -4.04 4.25 -7.90
C PRO A 91 -2.97 5.09 -7.21
N VAL A 92 -2.06 5.66 -7.97
CA VAL A 92 -0.99 6.54 -7.50
C VAL A 92 -1.05 7.87 -8.24
N ALA A 93 -0.86 8.96 -7.49
CA ALA A 93 -0.82 10.30 -8.04
C ALA A 93 0.57 10.58 -8.62
N ALA A 94 0.65 11.52 -9.57
CA ALA A 94 1.91 11.99 -10.13
C ALA A 94 2.74 12.77 -9.10
N ASN A 95 4.06 12.79 -9.29
CA ASN A 95 5.04 13.52 -8.48
C ASN A 95 4.98 13.19 -6.98
N ARG A 96 4.66 11.95 -6.63
CA ARG A 96 4.58 11.44 -5.26
C ARG A 96 5.59 10.34 -4.98
N THR A 97 6.05 10.29 -3.74
CA THR A 97 6.81 9.15 -3.22
C THR A 97 5.96 8.36 -2.23
N TYR A 98 5.94 7.04 -2.38
CA TYR A 98 5.18 6.12 -1.54
C TYR A 98 6.09 5.09 -0.89
N TRP A 99 5.82 4.77 0.36
CA TRP A 99 6.24 3.51 0.98
C TRP A 99 5.22 2.41 0.68
N MET A 100 5.69 1.23 0.29
CA MET A 100 4.87 0.07 -0.07
C MET A 100 5.10 -1.10 0.88
N ASP A 101 4.02 -1.78 1.28
CA ASP A 101 4.03 -3.09 1.95
C ASP A 101 3.01 -4.02 1.26
N LEU A 102 3.43 -5.24 0.96
CA LEU A 102 2.62 -6.31 0.40
C LEU A 102 2.67 -7.49 1.37
N LEU A 103 1.51 -8.04 1.73
CA LEU A 103 1.37 -9.39 2.25
C LEU A 103 0.75 -10.24 1.15
N LEU A 104 1.54 -11.13 0.55
CA LEU A 104 1.09 -12.05 -0.48
C LEU A 104 0.90 -13.43 0.10
N MET A 105 -0.29 -14.00 -0.06
CA MET A 105 -0.56 -15.41 0.22
C MET A 105 -0.70 -16.16 -1.10
N GLY A 106 0.08 -17.22 -1.29
CA GLY A 106 0.02 -18.01 -2.50
C GLY A 106 0.09 -19.51 -2.26
N SER A 107 -0.40 -20.30 -3.21
CA SER A 107 -0.19 -21.75 -3.34
C SER A 107 0.17 -22.14 -4.79
N GLY A 108 0.66 -23.36 -5.00
CA GLY A 108 0.92 -23.91 -6.34
C GLY A 108 1.17 -25.42 -6.34
N THR A 109 1.21 -26.04 -7.53
CA THR A 109 1.53 -27.49 -7.70
C THR A 109 3.02 -27.80 -7.42
N LEU A 110 3.50 -29.05 -7.56
CA LEU A 110 4.67 -29.59 -6.80
C LEU A 110 6.07 -29.58 -7.47
N SER A 111 6.20 -29.57 -8.79
CA SER A 111 7.50 -29.72 -9.48
C SER A 111 8.13 -28.39 -9.94
N GLY A 112 8.88 -27.73 -9.04
CA GLY A 112 9.84 -26.66 -9.41
C GLY A 112 9.28 -25.22 -9.45
N HIS A 113 8.26 -24.91 -8.66
CA HIS A 113 7.46 -23.70 -8.85
C HIS A 113 7.85 -22.52 -7.97
N ASN A 114 8.03 -21.40 -8.65
CA ASN A 114 8.05 -20.07 -8.09
C ASN A 114 6.89 -19.30 -8.72
N LEU A 115 6.06 -18.66 -7.91
CA LEU A 115 5.26 -17.55 -8.38
C LEU A 115 6.26 -16.46 -8.73
N VAL A 116 6.38 -16.10 -9.99
CA VAL A 116 7.31 -15.04 -10.39
C VAL A 116 6.55 -13.74 -10.35
N ALA A 117 6.97 -12.81 -9.49
CA ALA A 117 6.31 -11.53 -9.31
C ALA A 117 7.16 -10.37 -9.79
N ARG A 118 6.51 -9.33 -10.29
CA ARG A 118 7.07 -8.01 -10.57
C ARG A 118 6.00 -6.94 -10.36
N TRP A 119 6.36 -5.68 -10.59
CA TRP A 119 5.42 -4.56 -10.49
C TRP A 119 5.21 -3.90 -11.84
N SER A 120 3.94 -3.67 -12.17
CA SER A 120 3.58 -2.65 -13.15
C SER A 120 3.47 -1.30 -12.42
N VAL A 121 4.16 -0.29 -12.92
CA VAL A 121 4.16 1.07 -12.39
C VAL A 121 3.80 2.06 -13.50
N PRO A 122 3.28 3.27 -13.17
CA PRO A 122 3.04 4.29 -14.18
C PRO A 122 4.32 4.67 -14.92
N SER A 123 4.19 5.10 -16.18
CA SER A 123 5.33 5.55 -17.00
C SER A 123 6.12 6.67 -16.28
N GLY A 124 7.45 6.59 -16.38
CA GLY A 124 8.36 7.53 -15.70
C GLY A 124 8.48 7.35 -14.19
N SER A 125 7.84 6.32 -13.61
CA SER A 125 8.04 5.97 -12.20
C SER A 125 9.28 5.12 -12.01
N THR A 126 9.90 5.23 -10.82
CA THR A 126 10.97 4.33 -10.37
C THR A 126 10.53 3.63 -9.09
N MET A 127 11.00 2.41 -8.87
CA MET A 127 10.65 1.66 -7.66
C MET A 127 11.86 0.85 -7.24
N LEU A 128 12.14 0.85 -5.94
CA LEU A 128 13.07 -0.09 -5.32
C LEU A 128 12.27 -0.94 -4.35
N TRP A 129 12.37 -2.26 -4.46
CA TRP A 129 11.64 -3.16 -3.59
C TRP A 129 12.46 -4.41 -3.27
N ALA A 130 12.15 -5.03 -2.13
CA ALA A 130 12.69 -6.31 -1.75
C ALA A 130 11.55 -7.18 -1.23
N SER A 131 11.67 -8.49 -1.38
CA SER A 131 10.76 -9.45 -0.77
C SER A 131 11.50 -10.34 0.21
N ASN A 132 10.84 -10.65 1.32
CA ASN A 132 11.28 -11.61 2.31
C ASN A 132 10.52 -12.92 2.07
N HIS A 133 11.19 -13.86 1.42
CA HIS A 133 10.73 -15.22 1.16
C HIS A 133 11.92 -16.20 1.19
N PRO A 134 11.69 -17.51 1.30
CA PRO A 134 12.78 -18.50 1.27
C PRO A 134 13.52 -18.48 -0.09
N ALA A 135 14.81 -18.20 -0.07
CA ALA A 135 15.69 -18.10 -1.23
C ALA A 135 16.10 -19.49 -1.74
N LEU A 136 15.36 -20.02 -2.71
CA LEU A 136 15.75 -21.18 -3.50
C LEU A 136 15.55 -20.81 -4.97
N ASN A 137 16.63 -20.91 -5.77
CA ASN A 137 16.64 -20.66 -7.22
C ASN A 137 16.30 -19.23 -7.68
N ASP A 138 16.49 -18.21 -6.84
CA ASP A 138 16.44 -16.83 -7.34
C ASP A 138 17.64 -16.59 -8.29
N PRO A 139 17.47 -15.93 -9.47
CA PRO A 139 18.56 -15.76 -10.43
C PRO A 139 19.74 -15.03 -9.79
N GLY A 140 20.83 -15.75 -9.54
CA GLY A 140 22.04 -15.26 -8.86
C GLY A 140 22.25 -15.76 -7.42
N VAL A 141 21.34 -16.55 -6.85
CA VAL A 141 21.50 -17.19 -5.53
C VAL A 141 21.87 -18.66 -5.71
N THR A 142 23.10 -19.03 -5.32
CA THR A 142 23.68 -20.38 -5.51
C THR A 142 23.49 -21.32 -4.32
N SER A 143 22.77 -20.91 -3.26
CA SER A 143 22.68 -21.73 -2.04
C SER A 143 21.69 -22.89 -2.17
N THR A 144 22.19 -24.11 -2.03
CA THR A 144 21.42 -25.36 -1.96
C THR A 144 20.87 -25.67 -0.56
N SER A 145 21.17 -24.85 0.46
CA SER A 145 20.79 -25.08 1.86
C SER A 145 19.61 -24.20 2.34
N GLY A 146 18.39 -24.63 2.00
CA GLY A 146 17.16 -24.66 2.82
C GLY A 146 16.56 -23.43 3.52
N ASN A 147 17.33 -22.48 4.06
CA ASN A 147 16.83 -21.48 5.04
C ASN A 147 17.24 -20.03 4.75
N ASN A 148 17.82 -19.75 3.59
CA ASN A 148 18.19 -18.37 3.28
C ASN A 148 16.94 -17.54 3.01
N VAL A 149 16.93 -16.32 3.54
CA VAL A 149 15.89 -15.34 3.25
C VAL A 149 16.37 -14.48 2.09
N ASN A 150 15.57 -14.39 1.02
CA ASN A 150 15.84 -13.45 -0.04
C ASN A 150 15.73 -12.03 0.53
N LYS A 151 16.73 -11.19 0.25
CA LYS A 151 16.77 -9.78 0.65
C LYS A 151 17.23 -8.89 -0.51
N ARG A 152 17.10 -9.41 -1.74
CA ARG A 152 17.52 -8.70 -2.94
C ARG A 152 16.65 -7.47 -3.14
N VAL A 153 17.30 -6.34 -3.39
CA VAL A 153 16.64 -5.12 -3.85
C VAL A 153 16.57 -5.17 -5.38
N CYS A 154 15.39 -4.88 -5.91
CA CYS A 154 15.05 -4.98 -7.31
C CYS A 154 14.29 -3.74 -7.77
N ASP A 155 14.34 -3.47 -9.07
CA ASP A 155 13.51 -2.45 -9.72
C ASP A 155 12.10 -2.99 -10.02
N ALA A 156 11.15 -2.12 -10.39
CA ALA A 156 9.77 -2.49 -10.70
C ALA A 156 9.65 -3.63 -11.72
N GLY A 157 10.40 -3.54 -12.83
CA GLY A 157 10.34 -4.51 -13.93
C GLY A 157 11.11 -5.80 -13.68
N THR A 158 11.91 -5.86 -12.62
CA THR A 158 12.72 -7.04 -12.30
C THR A 158 11.84 -8.13 -11.71
N GLU A 159 11.87 -9.28 -12.35
CA GLU A 159 11.16 -10.48 -11.90
C GLU A 159 11.86 -11.12 -10.71
N ILE A 160 11.11 -11.41 -9.64
CA ILE A 160 11.59 -12.17 -8.48
C ILE A 160 10.78 -13.45 -8.35
N ASN A 161 11.48 -14.54 -8.05
CA ASN A 161 10.86 -15.82 -7.77
C ASN A 161 10.35 -15.86 -6.33
N ILE A 162 9.05 -15.73 -6.12
CA ILE A 162 8.41 -15.94 -4.82
C ILE A 162 8.18 -17.44 -4.65
N ARG A 163 8.80 -18.01 -3.61
CA ARG A 163 8.63 -19.43 -3.30
C ARG A 163 7.21 -19.67 -2.79
N VAL A 164 6.54 -20.60 -3.45
CA VAL A 164 5.22 -21.11 -3.04
C VAL A 164 5.24 -22.64 -2.86
N SER A 165 6.45 -23.21 -2.76
CA SER A 165 6.69 -24.65 -2.84
C SER A 165 6.50 -25.38 -1.51
N VAL A 166 5.72 -26.45 -1.60
CA VAL A 166 5.66 -27.59 -0.67
C VAL A 166 6.99 -28.34 -0.74
N GLY A 167 7.69 -28.47 0.38
CA GLY A 167 8.95 -29.22 0.46
C GLY A 167 9.85 -28.75 1.59
N GLY A 168 9.64 -29.33 2.77
CA GLY A 168 10.42 -29.11 4.00
C GLY A 168 9.57 -28.66 5.18
N GLY A 169 8.71 -29.53 5.72
CA GLY A 169 8.14 -29.36 7.08
C GLY A 169 6.63 -29.57 7.25
N HIS A 170 5.80 -29.28 6.25
CA HIS A 170 4.33 -29.42 6.36
C HIS A 170 3.76 -30.14 5.13
N GLY A 171 3.70 -31.47 5.20
CA GLY A 171 3.46 -32.39 4.09
C GLY A 171 2.00 -32.52 3.64
N THR A 172 1.42 -31.47 3.04
CA THR A 172 0.17 -31.61 2.27
C THR A 172 0.24 -30.84 0.95
N THR A 173 -0.33 -31.43 -0.09
CA THR A 173 -0.66 -30.77 -1.36
C THR A 173 -1.51 -29.53 -1.05
N ASN A 174 -1.14 -28.34 -1.55
CA ASN A 174 -1.80 -27.03 -1.32
C ASN A 174 -1.44 -26.26 -0.02
N ALA A 175 -0.20 -26.34 0.46
CA ALA A 175 0.25 -25.42 1.51
C ALA A 175 0.22 -23.95 1.02
N VAL A 176 -0.36 -23.06 1.82
CA VAL A 176 -0.39 -21.61 1.59
C VAL A 176 0.86 -20.99 2.20
N TYR A 177 1.63 -20.26 1.38
CA TYR A 177 2.82 -19.54 1.81
C TYR A 177 2.55 -18.05 1.86
N THR A 178 3.09 -17.41 2.90
CA THR A 178 3.08 -15.95 3.02
C THR A 178 4.44 -15.40 2.60
N THR A 179 4.42 -14.37 1.77
CA THR A 179 5.59 -13.56 1.43
C THR A 179 5.29 -12.11 1.73
N ARG A 180 6.26 -11.40 2.29
CA ARG A 180 6.17 -9.95 2.39
C ARG A 180 7.08 -9.26 1.42
N ALA A 181 6.58 -8.24 0.73
CA ALA A 181 7.40 -7.37 -0.10
C ALA A 181 7.27 -5.92 0.35
N ARG A 182 8.38 -5.19 0.37
CA ARG A 182 8.45 -3.80 0.81
C ARG A 182 9.29 -2.99 -0.15
N GLY A 183 8.96 -1.71 -0.29
CA GLY A 183 9.66 -0.87 -1.25
C GLY A 183 9.30 0.60 -1.17
N ILE A 184 9.99 1.37 -2.01
CA ILE A 184 9.74 2.78 -2.25
C ILE A 184 9.39 2.95 -3.71
N LEU A 185 8.23 3.53 -3.99
CA LEU A 185 7.80 3.95 -5.32
C LEU A 185 7.91 5.46 -5.44
N LYS A 186 8.57 5.95 -6.48
CA LYS A 186 8.59 7.36 -6.88
C LYS A 186 7.89 7.50 -8.22
N THR A 187 6.80 8.25 -8.24
CA THR A 187 6.02 8.50 -9.46
C THR A 187 6.53 9.75 -10.17
N GLY A 188 6.60 9.69 -11.50
CA GLY A 188 6.91 10.84 -12.34
C GLY A 188 5.70 11.76 -12.57
N SER A 189 5.67 12.48 -13.68
CA SER A 189 4.58 13.39 -14.05
C SER A 189 3.27 12.69 -14.44
N THR A 190 3.26 11.36 -14.51
CA THR A 190 2.13 10.55 -14.96
C THR A 190 1.44 9.87 -13.77
N THR A 191 0.12 10.06 -13.64
CA THR A 191 -0.72 9.29 -12.72
C THR A 191 -0.94 7.88 -13.27
N GLY A 192 -1.31 6.92 -12.43
CA GLY A 192 -1.65 5.58 -12.90
C GLY A 192 -1.84 4.61 -11.75
N ASN A 193 -1.57 3.33 -11.98
CA ASN A 193 -1.68 2.31 -10.96
C ASN A 193 -0.32 1.67 -10.67
N LEU A 194 -0.06 1.40 -9.38
CA LEU A 194 0.83 0.32 -8.99
C LEU A 194 0.01 -0.97 -8.99
N GLN A 195 0.48 -1.99 -9.71
CA GLN A 195 -0.21 -3.27 -9.78
C GLN A 195 0.77 -4.43 -9.67
N LEU A 196 0.41 -5.42 -8.85
CA LEU A 196 1.13 -6.69 -8.82
C LEU A 196 0.96 -7.41 -10.16
N GLN A 197 2.08 -7.79 -10.76
CA GLN A 197 2.10 -8.71 -11.88
C GLN A 197 2.73 -10.02 -11.44
N TRP A 198 2.14 -11.13 -11.86
CA TRP A 198 2.68 -12.44 -11.53
C TRP A 198 2.47 -13.45 -12.66
N ARG A 199 3.23 -14.53 -12.60
CA ARG A 199 3.11 -15.67 -13.50
C ARG A 199 3.59 -16.94 -12.81
N CYS A 200 3.40 -18.08 -13.45
CA CYS A 200 3.94 -19.35 -13.00
C CYS A 200 4.81 -20.00 -14.09
N GLY A 201 5.42 -21.14 -13.77
CA GLY A 201 6.15 -21.95 -14.73
C GLY A 201 5.22 -22.63 -15.75
N SER A 202 5.81 -23.22 -16.80
CA SER A 202 5.07 -24.00 -17.79
C SER A 202 4.54 -25.32 -17.23
N GLY A 203 3.26 -25.63 -17.46
CA GLY A 203 2.61 -26.86 -16.97
C GLY A 203 2.23 -26.81 -15.49
N THR A 204 1.99 -25.60 -14.97
CA THR A 204 1.87 -25.34 -13.52
C THR A 204 0.74 -24.37 -13.29
N THR A 205 0.11 -24.45 -12.12
CA THR A 205 -0.88 -23.47 -11.66
C THR A 205 -0.39 -22.89 -10.35
N ALA A 206 -0.41 -21.56 -10.25
CA ALA A 206 -0.26 -20.86 -9.00
C ALA A 206 -1.56 -20.12 -8.67
N THR A 207 -1.84 -19.98 -7.38
CA THR A 207 -3.00 -19.25 -6.86
C THR A 207 -2.50 -18.15 -5.94
N VAL A 208 -2.96 -16.93 -6.15
CA VAL A 208 -2.88 -15.86 -5.15
C VAL A 208 -4.19 -15.86 -4.38
N HIS A 209 -4.11 -15.98 -3.05
CA HIS A 209 -5.28 -16.17 -2.21
C HIS A 209 -5.94 -14.87 -1.80
N GLU A 210 -7.25 -14.96 -1.54
CA GLU A 210 -8.03 -13.94 -0.86
C GLU A 210 -7.32 -13.42 0.39
N LEU A 211 -7.63 -12.19 0.79
CA LEU A 211 -7.00 -11.50 1.92
C LEU A 211 -5.50 -11.21 1.75
N SER A 212 -4.88 -11.54 0.62
CA SER A 212 -3.61 -10.91 0.24
C SER A 212 -3.81 -9.39 0.20
N THR A 213 -2.83 -8.62 0.68
CA THR A 213 -2.98 -7.18 0.85
C THR A 213 -1.83 -6.38 0.29
N LEU A 214 -2.15 -5.24 -0.32
CA LEU A 214 -1.21 -4.23 -0.77
C LEU A 214 -1.54 -2.91 -0.09
N ARG A 215 -0.52 -2.26 0.47
CA ARG A 215 -0.59 -0.96 1.13
C ARG A 215 0.37 0.01 0.47
N LEU A 216 -0.06 1.26 0.29
CA LEU A 216 0.80 2.40 0.00
C LEU A 216 0.57 3.51 1.02
N GLN A 217 1.65 4.15 1.46
CA GLN A 217 1.61 5.37 2.24
C GLN A 217 2.42 6.44 1.53
N ALA A 218 1.79 7.55 1.17
CA ALA A 218 2.51 8.69 0.60
C ALA A 218 3.42 9.29 1.67
N ILE A 219 4.73 9.34 1.43
CA ILE A 219 5.70 9.87 2.42
C ILE A 219 6.26 11.24 2.03
N GLN A 220 6.11 11.64 0.76
CA GLN A 220 6.49 12.95 0.23
C GLN A 220 5.64 13.29 -1.00
N GLY A 221 5.45 14.59 -1.25
CA GLY A 221 4.95 15.09 -2.53
C GLY A 221 5.06 16.59 -2.66
#